data_AF-A0A0K2GY07-F1
#
_entry.id   AF-A0A0K2GY07-F1
#
_cell.length_a   1.000
_cell.length_b   1.000
_cell.length_c   1.000
_cell.angle_alpha   90.00
_cell.angle_beta   90.00
_cell.angle_gamma   90.00
#
_symmetry.space_group_name_H-M   'P 1'
#
loop_
_entity.id
_entity.type
_entity.pdbx_description
1 polymer ?
#
loop_
_entity_poly.entity_id
_entity_poly.type
_entity_poly.pdbx_seq_one_letter_code
_entity_poly.pdbx_strand_id
1 'polypeptide(L)'
;MVLAQEGASASLACEKALYPMVKDDRSVPAQWVDPTSLTFGVGDAAKTVSPVDIGPIMANQDVWMIQSAQMNGVPWLGANTQHETFATETTGDVTLEVNSFTGPGDLVVAEGGALGQVFGTEWFRVEGGVGSGSHTIGANTHVHPNWIFSSPGEYQVGIKQTATLNDGNTVEGSTVLYFNVGGAGNADEGHFDLGPAIGCAGSSPAGEETSAASTNENSSGTSAGGSGSSGQGSAGNSSAQGAGGKSAGNAGSLAVTGFEPLNVVIAVFALGLAVMGAGVIYRSRREN
;
A
#
# COMPACT_ATOMS: atom_id res chain seq x y z
N MET A 1 -28.28 32.44 -19.28
CA MET A 1 -27.96 32.20 -17.86
C MET A 1 -28.49 30.82 -17.53
N VAL A 2 -27.66 29.80 -17.75
CA VAL A 2 -27.97 28.40 -17.41
C VAL A 2 -27.15 28.11 -16.17
N LEU A 3 -27.85 27.84 -15.07
CA LEU A 3 -27.23 27.51 -13.78
C LEU A 3 -26.60 26.12 -13.92
N ALA A 4 -25.30 26.04 -13.70
CA ALA A 4 -24.62 24.77 -13.48
C ALA A 4 -25.02 24.26 -12.09
N GLN A 5 -25.62 23.07 -12.05
CA GLN A 5 -25.89 22.37 -10.81
C GLN A 5 -24.62 21.60 -10.46
N GLU A 6 -23.86 22.13 -9.50
CA GLU A 6 -22.70 21.47 -8.89
C GLU A 6 -23.12 20.09 -8.39
N GLY A 7 -22.41 19.06 -8.84
CA GLY A 7 -22.54 17.71 -8.31
C GLY A 7 -21.97 17.66 -6.91
N ALA A 8 -22.80 17.96 -5.91
CA ALA A 8 -22.51 17.61 -4.54
C ALA A 8 -22.47 16.08 -4.46
N SER A 9 -21.28 15.51 -4.27
CA SER A 9 -21.15 14.10 -3.91
C SER A 9 -21.96 13.89 -2.63
N ALA A 10 -22.98 13.03 -2.71
CA ALA A 10 -23.93 12.87 -1.62
C ALA A 10 -23.23 12.17 -0.45
N SER A 11 -23.16 12.85 0.70
CA SER A 11 -22.70 12.24 1.95
C SER A 11 -23.42 10.91 2.17
N LEU A 12 -22.69 9.88 2.61
CA LEU A 12 -23.24 8.57 2.95
C LEU A 12 -24.38 8.69 3.97
N ALA A 13 -25.53 8.05 3.69
CA ALA A 13 -26.75 8.09 4.50
C ALA A 13 -26.85 6.87 5.46
N CYS A 14 -25.79 6.61 6.20
CA CYS A 14 -25.66 5.46 7.11
C CYS A 14 -24.70 5.79 8.26
N GLU A 15 -24.61 4.91 9.25
CA GLU A 15 -23.51 4.96 10.21
C GLU A 15 -22.20 4.73 9.47
N LYS A 16 -21.27 5.69 9.54
CA LYS A 16 -20.02 5.67 8.78
C LYS A 16 -18.95 4.90 9.56
N ALA A 17 -18.19 4.07 8.85
CA ALA A 17 -17.06 3.33 9.38
C ALA A 17 -15.82 3.56 8.50
N LEU A 18 -14.64 3.46 9.12
CA LEU A 18 -13.36 3.55 8.43
C LEU A 18 -12.85 2.15 8.07
N TYR A 19 -12.50 1.98 6.81
CA TYR A 19 -11.96 0.75 6.26
C TYR A 19 -10.54 0.99 5.74
N PRO A 20 -9.50 0.41 6.35
CA PRO A 20 -8.16 0.46 5.79
C PRO A 20 -8.08 -0.39 4.51
N MET A 21 -7.60 0.21 3.44
CA MET A 21 -7.50 -0.37 2.10
C MET A 21 -6.09 -0.19 1.56
N VAL A 22 -5.70 -1.00 0.56
CA VAL A 22 -4.50 -0.72 -0.24
C VAL A 22 -4.92 -0.34 -1.65
N LYS A 23 -4.48 0.83 -2.11
CA LYS A 23 -4.54 1.20 -3.53
C LYS A 23 -3.45 0.42 -4.26
N ASP A 24 -3.85 -0.48 -5.16
CA ASP A 24 -2.98 -1.29 -5.99
C ASP A 24 -3.00 -0.76 -7.44
N ASP A 25 -1.91 -0.12 -7.83
CA ASP A 25 -1.76 0.56 -9.12
C ASP A 25 -1.11 -0.34 -10.20
N ARG A 26 -1.04 -1.66 -9.99
CA ARG A 26 -0.48 -2.60 -10.97
C ARG A 26 -1.37 -2.78 -12.21
N SER A 27 -2.64 -2.42 -12.11
CA SER A 27 -3.60 -2.38 -13.21
C SER A 27 -4.10 -0.96 -13.46
N VAL A 28 -4.62 -0.72 -14.66
CA VAL A 28 -5.26 0.57 -15.02
C VAL A 28 -6.74 0.31 -15.35
N PRO A 29 -7.70 0.92 -14.62
CA PRO A 29 -7.50 1.79 -13.46
C PRO A 29 -6.96 1.03 -12.23
N ALA A 30 -6.38 1.80 -11.31
CA ALA A 30 -5.99 1.33 -9.99
C ALA A 30 -7.17 0.67 -9.26
N GLN A 31 -6.89 -0.33 -8.43
CA GLN A 31 -7.91 -1.02 -7.62
C GLN A 31 -7.68 -0.74 -6.14
N TRP A 32 -8.74 -0.62 -5.37
CA TRP A 32 -8.65 -0.62 -3.90
C TRP A 32 -8.98 -2.02 -3.40
N VAL A 33 -8.01 -2.65 -2.73
CA VAL A 33 -8.11 -4.04 -2.29
C VAL A 33 -8.01 -4.15 -0.78
N ASP A 34 -8.53 -5.25 -0.23
CA ASP A 34 -8.33 -5.61 1.17
C ASP A 34 -6.82 -5.82 1.42
N PRO A 35 -6.19 -5.12 2.37
CA PRO A 35 -4.77 -5.28 2.67
C PRO A 35 -4.39 -6.72 3.03
N THR A 36 -5.31 -7.50 3.61
CA THR A 36 -5.08 -8.90 4.00
C THR A 36 -5.02 -9.87 2.82
N SER A 37 -5.45 -9.44 1.63
CA SER A 37 -5.30 -10.18 0.38
C SER A 37 -3.88 -10.12 -0.19
N LEU A 38 -3.04 -9.22 0.35
CA LEU A 38 -1.67 -9.00 -0.11
C LEU A 38 -0.67 -9.60 0.88
N THR A 39 0.38 -10.19 0.33
CA THR A 39 1.62 -10.51 1.04
C THR A 39 2.75 -9.84 0.27
N PHE A 40 3.36 -8.84 0.91
CA PHE A 40 4.47 -8.09 0.33
C PHE A 40 5.76 -8.91 0.41
N GLY A 41 6.29 -9.33 -0.72
CA GLY A 41 7.61 -9.96 -0.77
C GLY A 41 8.69 -8.89 -0.70
N VAL A 42 9.50 -8.92 0.36
CA VAL A 42 10.62 -7.99 0.54
C VAL A 42 11.91 -8.77 0.30
N GLY A 43 12.13 -9.14 -0.96
CA GLY A 43 13.16 -10.09 -1.38
C GLY A 43 14.59 -9.53 -1.44
N ASP A 44 15.48 -10.23 -2.15
CA ASP A 44 16.91 -9.91 -2.19
C ASP A 44 17.22 -8.50 -2.72
N ALA A 45 16.40 -7.97 -3.63
CA ALA A 45 16.56 -6.60 -4.15
C ALA A 45 16.38 -5.53 -3.05
N ALA A 46 15.61 -5.83 -2.01
CA ALA A 46 15.39 -4.95 -0.87
C ALA A 46 16.49 -5.09 0.21
N LYS A 47 17.36 -6.10 0.12
CA LYS A 47 18.40 -6.33 1.12
C LYS A 47 19.52 -5.29 0.98
N THR A 48 19.87 -4.63 2.07
CA THR A 48 20.96 -3.65 2.15
C THR A 48 21.59 -3.65 3.55
N VAL A 49 22.53 -2.74 3.78
CA VAL A 49 23.15 -2.51 5.09
C VAL A 49 22.72 -1.14 5.59
N SER A 50 22.25 -1.07 6.84
CA SER A 50 21.90 0.22 7.44
C SER A 50 23.14 1.11 7.57
N PRO A 51 23.15 2.33 7.01
CA PRO A 51 24.32 3.21 7.08
C PRO A 51 24.44 3.92 8.44
N VAL A 52 23.38 3.94 9.24
CA VAL A 52 23.26 4.69 10.50
C VAL A 52 22.44 3.88 11.51
N ASP A 53 22.48 4.30 12.77
CA ASP A 53 21.55 3.80 13.80
C ASP A 53 20.15 4.39 13.55
N ILE A 54 19.11 3.56 13.65
CA ILE A 54 17.71 3.94 13.44
C ILE A 54 16.85 3.16 14.44
N GLY A 55 16.46 3.82 15.53
CA GLY A 55 15.76 3.14 16.63
C GLY A 55 16.55 1.92 17.11
N PRO A 56 15.99 0.70 17.07
CA PRO A 56 16.69 -0.54 17.49
C PRO A 56 17.64 -1.10 16.42
N ILE A 57 17.63 -0.58 15.19
CA ILE A 57 18.46 -1.06 14.08
C ILE A 57 19.79 -0.32 14.09
N MET A 58 20.90 -1.04 14.20
CA MET A 58 22.23 -0.44 14.32
C MET A 58 22.89 -0.22 12.95
N ALA A 59 23.81 0.75 12.89
CA ALA A 59 24.67 0.95 11.73
C ALA A 59 25.48 -0.33 11.43
N ASN A 60 25.68 -0.60 10.13
CA ASN A 60 26.34 -1.78 9.60
C ASN A 60 25.59 -3.11 9.81
N GLN A 61 24.33 -3.06 10.22
CA GLN A 61 23.44 -4.23 10.27
C GLN A 61 22.81 -4.50 8.90
N ASP A 62 22.69 -5.78 8.51
CA ASP A 62 21.88 -6.19 7.37
C ASP A 62 20.40 -5.89 7.63
N VAL A 63 19.73 -5.26 6.67
CA VAL A 63 18.31 -4.93 6.71
C VAL A 63 17.64 -5.26 5.39
N TRP A 64 16.31 -5.38 5.41
CA TRP A 64 15.47 -5.43 4.22
C TRP A 64 14.59 -4.19 4.23
N MET A 65 14.66 -3.42 3.15
CA MET A 65 14.05 -2.10 3.11
C MET A 65 13.20 -1.92 1.86
N ILE A 66 11.91 -1.62 2.06
CA ILE A 66 11.11 -0.94 1.05
C ILE A 66 11.48 0.54 1.14
N GLN A 67 12.10 1.10 0.11
CA GLN A 67 12.60 2.46 0.15
C GLN A 67 11.52 3.48 -0.20
N SER A 68 11.65 4.69 0.32
CA SER A 68 10.80 5.82 -0.07
C SER A 68 10.89 6.15 -1.56
N ALA A 69 12.03 5.85 -2.19
CA ALA A 69 12.21 5.91 -3.64
C ALA A 69 11.95 4.53 -4.26
N GLN A 70 11.20 4.50 -5.37
CA GLN A 70 10.89 3.26 -6.07
C GLN A 70 12.14 2.52 -6.53
N MET A 71 12.18 1.21 -6.27
CA MET A 71 13.25 0.32 -6.68
C MET A 71 12.67 -0.88 -7.43
N ASN A 72 13.29 -1.26 -8.54
CA ASN A 72 12.89 -2.42 -9.32
C ASN A 72 13.02 -3.71 -8.50
N GLY A 73 12.01 -4.56 -8.52
CA GLY A 73 11.95 -5.80 -7.75
C GLY A 73 11.72 -5.62 -6.24
N VAL A 74 11.24 -4.44 -5.82
CA VAL A 74 10.81 -4.14 -4.45
C VAL A 74 9.38 -3.58 -4.53
N PRO A 75 8.44 -4.03 -3.69
CA PRO A 75 7.10 -3.43 -3.67
C PRO A 75 7.19 -2.03 -3.10
N TRP A 76 6.75 -1.02 -3.85
CA TRP A 76 6.81 0.37 -3.42
C TRP A 76 5.55 0.71 -2.62
N LEU A 77 5.63 0.50 -1.31
CA LEU A 77 4.52 0.64 -0.35
C LEU A 77 4.54 2.01 0.34
N GLY A 78 3.56 2.83 0.00
CA GLY A 78 3.30 4.15 0.56
C GLY A 78 2.02 4.23 1.38
N ALA A 79 1.55 5.45 1.54
CA ALA A 79 0.28 5.78 2.16
C ALA A 79 -0.44 6.88 1.39
N ASN A 80 -1.78 6.81 1.38
CA ASN A 80 -2.64 7.65 0.55
C ASN A 80 -3.90 8.09 1.31
N THR A 81 -4.25 9.37 1.25
CA THR A 81 -5.48 9.95 1.84
C THR A 81 -6.43 10.52 0.79
N GLN A 82 -6.34 10.00 -0.44
CA GLN A 82 -7.05 10.48 -1.63
C GLN A 82 -8.20 9.57 -2.08
N HIS A 83 -8.55 8.53 -1.30
CA HIS A 83 -9.75 7.76 -1.56
C HIS A 83 -10.97 8.70 -1.58
N GLU A 84 -11.81 8.61 -2.61
CA GLU A 84 -12.89 9.58 -2.83
C GLU A 84 -13.79 9.71 -1.60
N THR A 85 -14.28 8.59 -1.05
CA THR A 85 -15.15 8.63 0.13
C THR A 85 -14.43 9.12 1.39
N PHE A 86 -13.12 8.97 1.48
CA PHE A 86 -12.38 9.53 2.62
C PHE A 86 -12.24 11.04 2.50
N ALA A 87 -11.92 11.53 1.31
CA ALA A 87 -11.80 12.96 1.03
C ALA A 87 -13.14 13.71 1.18
N THR A 88 -14.28 13.07 0.89
CA THR A 88 -15.60 13.71 0.97
C THR A 88 -16.27 13.58 2.33
N GLU A 89 -15.92 12.58 3.14
CA GLU A 89 -16.63 12.28 4.40
C GLU A 89 -15.87 12.72 5.67
N THR A 90 -14.59 13.07 5.55
CA THR A 90 -13.71 13.37 6.69
C THR A 90 -13.07 14.76 6.57
N THR A 91 -12.45 15.22 7.66
CA THR A 91 -11.58 16.41 7.65
C THR A 91 -10.26 16.19 6.89
N GLY A 92 -10.00 14.96 6.44
CA GLY A 92 -8.90 14.58 5.55
C GLY A 92 -7.63 14.06 6.24
N ASP A 93 -7.46 14.29 7.54
CA ASP A 93 -6.32 13.75 8.28
C ASP A 93 -6.58 12.32 8.76
N VAL A 94 -5.56 11.45 8.65
CA VAL A 94 -5.57 10.10 9.24
C VAL A 94 -4.33 9.87 10.07
N THR A 95 -4.52 9.36 11.30
CA THR A 95 -3.42 8.92 12.16
C THR A 95 -3.23 7.41 12.04
N LEU A 96 -2.00 7.01 11.76
CA LEU A 96 -1.54 5.62 11.72
C LEU A 96 -0.80 5.27 13.01
N GLU A 97 -1.10 4.11 13.59
CA GLU A 97 -0.32 3.51 14.69
C GLU A 97 -0.22 1.99 14.52
N VAL A 98 0.86 1.39 15.03
CA VAL A 98 0.98 -0.08 15.11
C VAL A 98 0.21 -0.56 16.34
N ASN A 99 -0.79 -1.43 16.13
CA ASN A 99 -1.62 -1.95 17.22
C ASN A 99 -1.40 -3.45 17.50
N SER A 100 -0.74 -4.18 16.60
CA SER A 100 -0.30 -5.56 16.84
C SER A 100 0.92 -5.89 15.97
N PHE A 101 1.73 -6.84 16.41
CA PHE A 101 2.90 -7.26 15.66
C PHE A 101 3.26 -8.72 15.93
N THR A 102 3.70 -9.43 14.90
CA THR A 102 4.41 -10.70 15.01
C THR A 102 5.49 -10.73 13.94
N GLY A 103 6.71 -11.09 14.31
CA GLY A 103 7.82 -11.19 13.37
C GLY A 103 9.13 -11.52 14.09
N PRO A 104 10.16 -12.00 13.38
CA PRO A 104 11.43 -12.43 13.96
C PRO A 104 12.38 -11.28 14.32
N GLY A 105 12.12 -10.07 13.86
CA GLY A 105 12.97 -8.89 14.11
C GLY A 105 12.17 -7.62 14.29
N ASP A 106 12.90 -6.52 14.39
CA ASP A 106 12.38 -5.18 14.58
C ASP A 106 11.92 -4.56 13.25
N LEU A 107 11.02 -3.58 13.36
CA LEU A 107 10.50 -2.79 12.25
C LEU A 107 10.64 -1.31 12.58
N VAL A 108 11.10 -0.51 11.62
CA VAL A 108 11.00 0.96 11.67
C VAL A 108 10.35 1.45 10.39
N VAL A 109 9.38 2.37 10.53
CA VAL A 109 8.82 3.12 9.40
C VAL A 109 9.18 4.59 9.56
N ALA A 110 9.86 5.16 8.57
CA ALA A 110 10.38 6.53 8.65
C ALA A 110 10.44 7.20 7.27
N GLU A 111 10.29 8.52 7.24
CA GLU A 111 10.42 9.31 6.01
C GLU A 111 11.83 9.20 5.38
N GLY A 112 11.95 9.58 4.11
CA GLY A 112 13.27 9.86 3.52
C GLY A 112 13.91 11.08 4.18
N GLY A 113 15.23 11.03 4.38
CA GLY A 113 15.97 12.14 5.02
C GLY A 113 16.12 13.39 4.14
N ALA A 114 16.30 14.53 4.80
CA ALA A 114 16.73 15.78 4.15
C ALA A 114 18.23 15.73 3.78
N LEU A 115 18.75 16.79 3.15
CA LEU A 115 20.17 16.86 2.74
C LEU A 115 21.12 16.58 3.94
N GLY A 116 21.90 15.51 3.82
CA GLY A 116 22.84 15.07 4.86
C GLY A 116 22.25 14.15 5.93
N GLN A 117 20.99 13.73 5.79
CA GLN A 117 20.34 12.70 6.60
C GLN A 117 19.84 11.57 5.70
N VAL A 118 19.88 10.33 6.18
CA VAL A 118 19.38 9.17 5.41
C VAL A 118 17.88 8.98 5.62
N PHE A 119 17.42 9.13 6.87
CA PHE A 119 16.03 9.00 7.27
C PHE A 119 15.53 10.31 7.88
N GLY A 120 14.24 10.56 7.71
CA GLY A 120 13.52 11.71 8.27
C GLY A 120 12.75 11.31 9.52
N THR A 121 11.54 11.85 9.67
CA THR A 121 10.68 11.59 10.82
C THR A 121 10.34 10.11 10.91
N GLU A 122 10.57 9.50 12.08
CA GLU A 122 10.05 8.16 12.39
C GLU A 122 8.54 8.25 12.57
N TRP A 123 7.80 7.42 11.85
CA TRP A 123 6.35 7.31 11.97
C TRP A 123 5.98 6.45 13.17
N PHE A 124 6.54 5.25 13.20
CA PHE A 124 6.40 4.27 14.27
C PHE A 124 7.48 3.21 14.14
N ARG A 125 7.67 2.46 15.22
CA ARG A 125 8.59 1.33 15.26
C ARG A 125 8.04 0.18 16.09
N VAL A 126 8.63 -0.98 15.89
CA VAL A 126 8.47 -2.15 16.74
C VAL A 126 9.85 -2.59 17.19
N GLU A 127 10.02 -2.71 18.50
CA GLU A 127 11.25 -3.18 19.14
C GLU A 127 10.91 -4.36 20.06
N GLY A 128 11.54 -5.51 19.84
CA GLY A 128 11.30 -6.70 20.66
C GLY A 128 9.84 -7.16 20.65
N GLY A 129 9.12 -6.91 19.55
CA GLY A 129 7.70 -7.23 19.38
C GLY A 129 6.72 -6.22 19.98
N VAL A 130 7.21 -5.09 20.52
CA VAL A 130 6.37 -4.02 21.09
C VAL A 130 6.35 -2.80 20.18
N GLY A 131 5.16 -2.44 19.70
CA GLY A 131 4.95 -1.25 18.86
C GLY A 131 4.94 0.06 19.65
N SER A 132 5.45 1.13 19.04
CA SER A 132 5.41 2.49 19.59
C SER A 132 5.43 3.55 18.48
N GLY A 133 4.93 4.74 18.80
CA GLY A 133 4.84 5.85 17.85
C GLY A 133 3.54 5.85 17.05
N SER A 134 3.29 6.98 16.40
CA SER A 134 2.15 7.21 15.52
C SER A 134 2.48 8.34 14.56
N HIS A 135 1.86 8.36 13.38
CA HIS A 135 2.04 9.44 12.41
C HIS A 135 0.71 9.88 11.81
N THR A 136 0.49 11.19 11.72
CA THR A 136 -0.68 11.77 11.07
C THR A 136 -0.33 12.19 9.66
N ILE A 137 -1.01 11.61 8.69
CA ILE A 137 -0.93 11.97 7.28
C ILE A 137 -2.05 12.96 7.00
N GLY A 138 -1.70 14.09 6.39
CA GLY A 138 -2.64 15.15 6.08
C GLY A 138 -3.60 14.79 4.95
N ALA A 139 -4.64 15.62 4.80
CA ALA A 139 -5.59 15.56 3.69
C ALA A 139 -4.93 15.53 2.31
N ASN A 140 -5.54 14.78 1.37
CA ASN A 140 -5.17 14.73 -0.06
C ASN A 140 -3.66 14.51 -0.30
N THR A 141 -3.07 13.60 0.45
CA THR A 141 -1.64 13.34 0.49
C THR A 141 -1.34 11.94 -0.06
N HIS A 142 -0.23 11.87 -0.80
CA HIS A 142 0.38 10.65 -1.30
C HIS A 142 1.86 10.67 -0.91
N VAL A 143 2.29 9.71 -0.09
CA VAL A 143 3.65 9.71 0.46
C VAL A 143 4.21 8.29 0.57
N HIS A 144 5.53 8.17 0.47
CA HIS A 144 6.23 6.89 0.56
C HIS A 144 7.29 6.96 1.68
N PRO A 145 7.05 6.33 2.84
CA PRO A 145 8.09 6.15 3.85
C PRO A 145 9.03 5.00 3.46
N ASN A 146 10.09 4.83 4.23
CA ASN A 146 10.87 3.60 4.23
C ASN A 146 10.25 2.62 5.23
N TRP A 147 10.10 1.36 4.83
CA TRP A 147 9.78 0.25 5.75
C TRP A 147 11.02 -0.61 5.93
N ILE A 148 11.53 -0.71 7.15
CA ILE A 148 12.87 -1.22 7.43
C ILE A 148 12.76 -2.40 8.40
N PHE A 149 13.09 -3.60 7.93
CA PHE A 149 13.03 -4.84 8.70
C PHE A 149 14.44 -5.30 9.09
N SER A 150 14.63 -5.67 10.35
CA SER A 150 15.96 -6.02 10.88
C SER A 150 16.34 -7.50 10.73
N SER A 151 15.42 -8.35 10.25
CA SER A 151 15.63 -9.78 10.05
C SER A 151 14.74 -10.34 8.94
N PRO A 152 15.11 -11.46 8.30
CA PRO A 152 14.24 -12.14 7.35
C PRO A 152 13.21 -13.02 8.07
N GLY A 153 12.06 -13.22 7.43
CA GLY A 153 10.98 -14.09 7.87
C GLY A 153 9.60 -13.48 7.65
N GLU A 154 8.57 -14.13 8.19
CA GLU A 154 7.18 -13.69 8.05
C GLU A 154 6.84 -12.65 9.12
N TYR A 155 6.19 -11.56 8.69
CA TYR A 155 5.72 -10.50 9.57
C TYR A 155 4.23 -10.27 9.39
N GLN A 156 3.55 -10.03 10.51
CA GLN A 156 2.19 -9.51 10.58
C GLN A 156 2.25 -8.18 11.30
N VAL A 157 1.93 -7.09 10.60
CA VAL A 157 1.96 -5.73 11.14
C VAL A 157 0.54 -5.20 11.18
N GLY A 158 -0.06 -5.18 12.36
CA GLY A 158 -1.37 -4.58 12.57
C GLY A 158 -1.27 -3.07 12.61
N ILE A 159 -2.04 -2.40 11.77
CA ILE A 159 -2.13 -0.95 11.68
C ILE A 159 -3.53 -0.52 12.05
N LYS A 160 -3.64 0.43 12.98
CA LYS A 160 -4.88 1.16 13.26
C LYS A 160 -4.84 2.52 12.55
N GLN A 161 -5.96 2.88 11.95
CA GLN A 161 -6.24 4.18 11.35
C GLN A 161 -7.33 4.88 12.16
N THR A 162 -7.09 6.14 12.54
CA THR A 162 -8.08 7.00 13.21
C THR A 162 -8.24 8.29 12.41
N ALA A 163 -9.49 8.70 12.17
CA ALA A 163 -9.82 9.93 11.45
C ALA A 163 -11.04 10.63 12.05
N THR A 164 -11.25 11.89 11.66
CA THR A 164 -12.41 12.70 12.09
C THR A 164 -13.36 12.91 10.92
N LEU A 165 -14.61 12.49 11.06
CA LEU A 165 -15.68 12.74 10.09
C LEU A 165 -16.03 14.24 10.03
N ASN A 166 -16.65 14.67 8.93
CA ASN A 166 -17.08 16.07 8.74
C ASN A 166 -18.13 16.55 9.76
N ASP A 167 -18.82 15.63 10.44
CA ASP A 167 -19.75 15.95 11.54
C ASP A 167 -19.05 16.05 12.91
N GLY A 168 -17.74 15.86 12.96
CA GLY A 168 -16.90 15.93 14.16
C GLY A 168 -16.74 14.60 14.91
N ASN A 169 -17.42 13.53 14.50
CA ASN A 169 -17.26 12.21 15.13
C ASN A 169 -15.92 11.56 14.74
N THR A 170 -15.29 10.85 15.69
CA THR A 170 -14.09 10.05 15.41
C THR A 170 -14.49 8.67 14.90
N VAL A 171 -13.82 8.19 13.86
CA VAL A 171 -13.93 6.81 13.35
C VAL A 171 -12.56 6.14 13.34
N GLU A 172 -12.57 4.83 13.55
CA GLU A 172 -11.37 4.00 13.57
C GLU A 172 -11.57 2.74 12.71
N GLY A 173 -10.47 2.24 12.16
CA GLY A 173 -10.39 0.98 11.44
C GLY A 173 -9.04 0.32 11.67
N SER A 174 -8.96 -1.01 11.55
CA SER A 174 -7.71 -1.75 11.70
C SER A 174 -7.56 -2.79 10.60
N THR A 175 -6.32 -3.03 10.19
CA THR A 175 -5.96 -4.08 9.24
C THR A 175 -4.62 -4.70 9.63
N VAL A 176 -4.27 -5.80 8.96
CA VAL A 176 -2.96 -6.44 9.08
C VAL A 176 -2.28 -6.42 7.72
N LEU A 177 -1.06 -5.89 7.68
CA LEU A 177 -0.17 -6.03 6.55
C LEU A 177 0.69 -7.28 6.73
N TYR A 178 0.73 -8.13 5.71
CA TYR A 178 1.57 -9.32 5.68
C TYR A 178 2.83 -9.07 4.86
N PHE A 179 3.99 -9.39 5.43
CA PHE A 179 5.27 -9.33 4.72
C PHE A 179 5.98 -10.68 4.78
N ASN A 180 6.59 -11.07 3.67
CA ASN A 180 7.57 -12.15 3.62
C ASN A 180 8.96 -11.54 3.35
N VAL A 181 9.71 -11.27 4.42
CA VAL A 181 10.99 -10.57 4.36
C VAL A 181 12.12 -11.54 4.05
N GLY A 182 12.94 -11.23 3.04
CA GLY A 182 13.90 -12.16 2.45
C GLY A 182 13.25 -13.23 1.58
N GLY A 183 11.96 -13.09 1.26
CA GLY A 183 11.18 -14.03 0.46
C GLY A 183 10.33 -13.34 -0.61
N ALA A 184 9.30 -14.06 -1.06
CA ALA A 184 8.35 -13.63 -2.07
C ALA A 184 6.92 -13.81 -1.57
N GLY A 185 5.99 -13.05 -2.14
CA GLY A 185 4.57 -13.07 -1.88
C GLY A 185 3.79 -12.90 -3.19
N ASN A 186 2.67 -12.18 -3.14
CA ASN A 186 1.89 -11.83 -4.33
C ASN A 186 1.97 -10.33 -4.68
N ALA A 187 2.70 -9.56 -3.87
CA ALA A 187 2.99 -8.14 -4.05
C ALA A 187 4.51 -7.92 -3.92
N ASP A 188 5.27 -8.45 -4.86
CA ASP A 188 6.75 -8.42 -4.85
C ASP A 188 7.33 -7.21 -5.59
N GLU A 189 6.52 -6.58 -6.43
CA GLU A 189 6.86 -5.42 -7.23
C GLU A 189 5.58 -4.70 -7.62
N GLY A 190 5.64 -3.38 -7.75
CA GLY A 190 4.50 -2.53 -8.05
C GLY A 190 4.43 -1.33 -7.13
N HIS A 191 3.35 -0.56 -7.27
CA HIS A 191 3.06 0.62 -6.46
C HIS A 191 1.80 0.35 -5.66
N PHE A 192 1.91 0.56 -4.36
CA PHE A 192 0.88 0.25 -3.39
C PHE A 192 0.80 1.38 -2.38
N ASP A 193 -0.40 1.77 -1.97
CA ASP A 193 -0.56 2.77 -0.91
C ASP A 193 -1.63 2.35 0.09
N LEU A 194 -1.24 2.23 1.36
CA LEU A 194 -2.19 2.03 2.44
C LEU A 194 -2.98 3.32 2.68
N GLY A 195 -4.30 3.25 2.61
CA GLY A 195 -5.16 4.41 2.78
C GLY A 195 -6.52 4.06 3.38
N PRO A 196 -7.16 5.01 4.08
CA PRO A 196 -8.51 4.82 4.58
C PRO A 196 -9.55 5.02 3.46
N ALA A 197 -10.62 4.24 3.51
CA ALA A 197 -11.89 4.50 2.85
C ALA A 197 -13.00 4.66 3.89
N ILE A 198 -14.04 5.42 3.57
CA ILE A 198 -15.26 5.53 4.40
C ILE A 198 -16.40 4.76 3.72
N GLY A 199 -17.12 3.95 4.49
CA GLY A 199 -18.27 3.20 4.05
C GLY A 199 -19.34 3.08 5.13
N CYS A 200 -20.44 2.37 4.84
CA CYS A 200 -21.47 2.10 5.83
C CYS A 200 -21.05 0.96 6.76
N ALA A 201 -21.17 1.17 8.07
CA ALA A 201 -20.91 0.14 9.07
C ALA A 201 -21.65 -1.17 8.75
N GLY A 202 -20.94 -2.29 8.89
CA GLY A 202 -21.46 -3.62 8.54
C GLY A 202 -21.42 -3.96 7.05
N SER A 203 -21.00 -3.04 6.19
CA SER A 203 -20.61 -3.37 4.80
C SER A 203 -19.22 -3.96 4.81
N SER A 204 -18.93 -4.82 3.84
CA SER A 204 -17.54 -5.15 3.54
C SER A 204 -16.84 -3.93 2.93
N PRO A 205 -15.51 -3.81 3.11
CA PRO A 205 -14.74 -2.77 2.44
C PRO A 205 -15.02 -2.79 0.94
N ALA A 206 -15.12 -1.62 0.31
CA ALA A 206 -15.34 -1.51 -1.13
C ALA A 206 -14.17 -2.17 -1.88
N GLY A 207 -14.38 -3.38 -2.39
CA GLY A 207 -13.32 -4.24 -2.94
C GLY A 207 -13.64 -5.74 -2.84
N GLU A 208 -14.58 -6.14 -1.98
CA GLU A 208 -15.25 -7.43 -2.13
C GLU A 208 -16.32 -7.34 -3.24
N GLU A 209 -15.95 -7.69 -4.47
CA GLU A 209 -16.91 -8.27 -5.42
C GLU A 209 -17.36 -9.63 -4.88
N THR A 210 -18.14 -9.64 -3.80
CA THR A 210 -19.01 -10.77 -3.50
C THR A 210 -20.20 -10.64 -4.42
N SER A 211 -20.20 -11.42 -5.51
CA SER A 211 -21.36 -11.59 -6.36
C SER A 211 -22.54 -12.01 -5.47
N ALA A 212 -23.43 -11.07 -5.17
CA ALA A 212 -24.64 -11.35 -4.43
C ALA A 212 -25.48 -12.33 -5.27
N ALA A 213 -25.43 -13.61 -4.87
CA ALA A 213 -26.38 -14.59 -5.33
C ALA A 213 -27.77 -14.10 -4.92
N SER A 214 -28.57 -13.75 -5.92
CA SER A 214 -29.97 -13.40 -5.72
C SER A 214 -30.75 -14.63 -5.24
N THR A 215 -30.90 -14.79 -3.93
CA THR A 215 -31.93 -15.67 -3.37
C THR A 215 -33.23 -14.88 -3.28
N ASN A 216 -34.04 -14.99 -4.32
CA ASN A 216 -35.46 -14.66 -4.25
C ASN A 216 -36.14 -15.69 -3.33
N GLU A 217 -36.48 -15.29 -2.11
CA GLU A 217 -37.46 -16.00 -1.30
C GLU A 217 -38.87 -15.63 -1.80
N ASN A 218 -39.52 -16.58 -2.48
CA ASN A 218 -40.98 -16.64 -2.52
C ASN A 218 -41.40 -18.08 -2.25
N SER A 219 -41.94 -18.31 -1.06
CA SER A 219 -42.56 -19.56 -0.67
C SER A 219 -43.97 -19.68 -1.27
N SER A 220 -44.23 -20.76 -2.02
CA SER A 220 -45.52 -21.48 -1.94
C SER A 220 -45.48 -22.85 -2.65
N GLY A 221 -45.87 -23.89 -1.91
CA GLY A 221 -46.77 -24.95 -2.42
C GLY A 221 -46.19 -26.24 -3.04
N THR A 222 -45.89 -27.23 -2.19
CA THR A 222 -46.37 -28.63 -2.23
C THR A 222 -46.40 -29.43 -3.56
N SER A 223 -45.56 -30.48 -3.67
CA SER A 223 -45.96 -31.92 -3.73
C SER A 223 -44.98 -32.83 -4.50
N ALA A 224 -44.48 -33.84 -3.78
CA ALA A 224 -44.29 -35.26 -4.14
C ALA A 224 -43.76 -35.71 -5.53
N GLY A 225 -42.67 -36.47 -5.48
CA GLY A 225 -42.61 -37.82 -6.07
C GLY A 225 -41.55 -38.07 -7.16
N GLY A 226 -40.76 -39.14 -6.99
CA GLY A 226 -40.23 -39.89 -8.14
C GLY A 226 -38.73 -40.23 -8.11
N SER A 227 -38.44 -41.51 -7.96
CA SER A 227 -37.14 -42.18 -7.88
C SER A 227 -36.38 -42.35 -9.22
N GLY A 228 -35.07 -42.63 -9.11
CA GLY A 228 -34.24 -43.39 -10.08
C GLY A 228 -33.55 -42.54 -11.16
N SER A 229 -32.42 -42.89 -11.76
CA SER A 229 -31.50 -44.02 -11.66
C SER A 229 -30.31 -43.72 -12.60
N SER A 230 -29.10 -44.16 -12.21
CA SER A 230 -28.01 -44.73 -13.05
C SER A 230 -27.36 -43.99 -14.25
N GLY A 231 -26.03 -44.07 -14.29
CA GLY A 231 -25.16 -44.00 -15.48
C GLY A 231 -23.99 -43.03 -15.27
N GLN A 232 -22.80 -43.40 -14.79
CA GLN A 232 -21.82 -44.41 -15.22
C GLN A 232 -21.25 -44.17 -16.62
N GLY A 233 -19.95 -43.82 -16.66
CA GLY A 233 -19.12 -43.67 -17.87
C GLY A 233 -17.96 -42.71 -17.58
N SER A 234 -16.85 -43.14 -16.97
CA SER A 234 -15.73 -43.94 -17.51
C SER A 234 -14.49 -43.04 -17.65
N ALA A 235 -13.43 -43.49 -16.99
CA ALA A 235 -12.07 -42.96 -17.05
C ALA A 235 -11.38 -43.26 -18.39
N GLY A 236 -10.29 -42.53 -18.64
CA GLY A 236 -9.30 -42.74 -19.71
C GLY A 236 -8.60 -41.41 -20.05
N ASN A 237 -7.60 -40.97 -19.29
CA ASN A 237 -6.17 -41.33 -19.30
C ASN A 237 -5.34 -40.73 -20.47
N SER A 238 -4.11 -40.38 -20.10
CA SER A 238 -2.88 -40.18 -20.90
C SER A 238 -2.60 -38.81 -21.58
N SER A 239 -1.82 -38.00 -20.84
CA SER A 239 -0.41 -37.64 -21.11
C SER A 239 0.06 -37.12 -22.48
N ALA A 240 0.64 -35.92 -22.39
CA ALA A 240 2.01 -35.53 -22.81
C ALA A 240 2.29 -35.00 -24.24
N GLN A 241 3.35 -34.18 -24.26
CA GLN A 241 3.99 -33.38 -25.32
C GLN A 241 3.24 -32.09 -25.72
N GLY A 242 3.86 -30.90 -25.77
CA GLY A 242 5.25 -30.49 -25.64
C GLY A 242 5.50 -29.23 -26.49
N ALA A 243 6.52 -28.46 -26.11
CA ALA A 243 7.19 -27.39 -26.86
C ALA A 243 6.58 -25.96 -26.85
N GLY A 244 7.28 -25.08 -26.11
CA GLY A 244 8.16 -24.09 -26.73
C GLY A 244 7.52 -22.85 -27.36
N GLY A 245 7.52 -21.75 -26.60
CA GLY A 245 7.28 -20.41 -27.12
C GLY A 245 7.94 -19.36 -26.23
N LYS A 246 9.18 -18.97 -26.56
CA LYS A 246 9.79 -17.73 -26.07
C LYS A 246 9.01 -16.56 -26.68
N SER A 247 8.51 -15.62 -25.87
CA SER A 247 8.18 -14.29 -26.35
C SER A 247 8.80 -13.26 -25.43
N ALA A 248 9.48 -12.32 -26.06
CA ALA A 248 10.30 -11.27 -25.48
C ALA A 248 9.48 -10.33 -24.59
N GLY A 249 10.09 -9.93 -23.47
CA GLY A 249 9.58 -8.91 -22.58
C GLY A 249 9.39 -7.59 -23.30
N ASN A 250 8.17 -7.07 -23.21
CA ASN A 250 7.89 -5.69 -23.58
C ASN A 250 8.22 -4.83 -22.35
N ALA A 251 9.05 -3.81 -22.57
CA ALA A 251 9.48 -2.86 -21.56
C ALA A 251 8.28 -2.28 -20.79
N GLY A 252 8.38 -2.30 -19.46
CA GLY A 252 7.42 -1.66 -18.57
C GLY A 252 7.28 -0.19 -18.92
N SER A 253 6.11 0.17 -19.43
CA SER A 253 5.72 1.56 -19.61
C SER A 253 5.57 2.18 -18.23
N LEU A 254 6.26 3.30 -17.98
CA LEU A 254 5.98 4.18 -16.85
C LEU A 254 4.48 4.50 -16.87
N ALA A 255 3.82 4.35 -15.72
CA ALA A 255 2.38 4.53 -15.61
C ALA A 255 1.99 5.97 -15.98
N VAL A 256 1.01 6.07 -16.86
CA VAL A 256 0.38 7.33 -17.27
C VAL A 256 -0.44 7.83 -16.08
N THR A 257 -0.11 9.02 -15.59
CA THR A 257 -0.91 9.74 -14.59
C THR A 257 -2.18 10.25 -15.27
N GLY A 258 -3.22 9.44 -15.28
CA GLY A 258 -4.52 9.86 -15.77
C GLY A 258 -5.21 10.80 -14.79
N PHE A 259 -5.06 12.12 -14.99
CA PHE A 259 -6.09 13.14 -14.75
C PHE A 259 -5.62 14.47 -15.40
N GLU A 260 -6.44 15.03 -16.29
CA GLU A 260 -6.26 16.37 -16.89
C GLU A 260 -6.52 17.49 -15.83
N PRO A 261 -5.94 18.70 -16.00
CA PRO A 261 -5.18 19.35 -14.95
C PRO A 261 -5.94 20.41 -14.15
N LEU A 262 -5.65 20.49 -12.85
CA LEU A 262 -5.57 21.77 -12.15
C LEU A 262 -4.34 21.79 -11.22
N ASN A 263 -3.22 22.23 -11.80
CA ASN A 263 -2.10 22.95 -11.19
C ASN A 263 -1.63 22.61 -9.76
N VAL A 264 -0.37 22.13 -9.69
CA VAL A 264 0.65 22.30 -8.61
C VAL A 264 0.42 21.38 -7.39
N VAL A 265 1.27 20.38 -7.10
CA VAL A 265 2.67 20.48 -6.68
C VAL A 265 3.48 19.30 -7.24
N ILE A 266 4.58 19.60 -7.93
CA ILE A 266 5.61 18.62 -8.26
C ILE A 266 6.62 18.61 -7.11
N ALA A 267 6.66 17.54 -6.32
CA ALA A 267 7.80 17.22 -5.47
C ALA A 267 8.71 16.24 -6.23
N VAL A 268 9.55 16.78 -7.12
CA VAL A 268 10.70 16.04 -7.66
C VAL A 268 11.80 16.08 -6.60
N PHE A 269 12.07 14.93 -5.98
CA PHE A 269 13.33 14.69 -5.30
C PHE A 269 14.05 13.52 -5.98
N ALA A 270 14.72 13.83 -7.08
CA ALA A 270 15.84 13.05 -7.58
C ALA A 270 16.71 13.92 -8.48
N LEU A 271 17.88 14.34 -7.97
CA LEU A 271 19.05 14.60 -8.80
C LEU A 271 20.31 14.59 -7.92
N GLY A 272 20.80 13.37 -7.69
CA GLY A 272 22.19 13.12 -7.29
C GLY A 272 23.05 12.90 -8.53
N LEU A 273 24.08 13.75 -8.65
CA LEU A 273 25.37 13.57 -9.35
C LEU A 273 25.40 13.48 -10.89
N ALA A 274 25.97 14.51 -11.52
CA ALA A 274 27.30 14.42 -12.16
C ALA A 274 27.57 15.60 -13.13
N VAL A 275 28.26 16.67 -12.72
CA VAL A 275 29.08 17.50 -13.65
C VAL A 275 30.28 18.15 -12.91
N MET A 276 31.46 17.66 -13.26
CA MET A 276 32.78 18.30 -13.34
C MET A 276 33.52 18.82 -12.08
N GLY A 277 34.55 18.06 -11.72
CA GLY A 277 35.84 18.65 -11.40
C GLY A 277 36.45 19.32 -12.64
N ALA A 278 36.66 20.63 -12.55
CA ALA A 278 37.65 21.43 -13.27
C ALA A 278 37.44 22.91 -12.90
N GLY A 279 37.98 23.35 -11.75
CA GLY A 279 37.76 24.74 -11.34
C GLY A 279 38.42 25.20 -10.05
N VAL A 280 39.48 24.55 -9.58
CA VAL A 280 40.30 25.08 -8.46
C VAL A 280 41.76 25.14 -8.90
N ILE A 281 42.00 25.90 -9.97
CA ILE A 281 43.30 26.56 -10.22
C ILE A 281 42.99 27.96 -10.73
N TYR A 282 42.61 28.87 -9.84
CA TYR A 282 43.13 30.22 -9.89
C TYR A 282 42.78 30.95 -8.60
N ARG A 283 43.71 31.82 -8.17
CA ARG A 283 43.59 32.78 -7.07
C ARG A 283 44.15 32.35 -5.71
N SER A 284 45.39 31.85 -5.72
CA SER A 284 46.38 32.37 -4.78
C SER A 284 47.07 33.57 -5.43
N ARG A 285 46.76 34.78 -4.94
CA ARG A 285 47.66 35.96 -4.85
C ARG A 285 46.86 37.22 -4.50
N ARG A 286 47.47 37.99 -3.59
CA ARG A 286 47.08 39.25 -2.94
C ARG A 286 46.37 39.04 -1.60
N GLU A 287 46.83 39.58 -0.48
CA GLU A 287 47.93 40.50 -0.11
C GLU A 287 48.17 40.22 1.40
N ASN A 288 49.42 40.13 1.87
CA ASN A 288 50.06 41.15 2.72
C ASN A 288 49.12 41.91 3.66
#